data_AF-A0A821RRQ5-F1
#
_entry.id   AF-A0A821RRQ5-F1
#
_cell.length_a   1.000
_cell.length_b   1.000
_cell.length_c   1.000
_cell.angle_alpha   90.00
_cell.angle_beta   90.00
_cell.angle_gamma   90.00
#
_symmetry.space_group_name_H-M   'P 1'
#
loop_
_entity.id
_entity.type
_entity.pdbx_description
1 polymer ?
#
loop_
_entity_poly.entity_id
_entity_poly.type
_entity_poly.pdbx_seq_one_letter_code
_entity_poly.pdbx_strand_id
1 'polypeptide(L)'
;QKDDQIFAIALSNIAKGMMTLEHINLLKSRIVSNENLEIMGDARRLFRSNAEVDTYNTRVLASLNTEGAIANAYDFCIGDGLASIREKVLNNVKNLKTTETYGLPLKIDLKVGAKYMMTVNIDTEDGL
;
A
#
# COMPACT_ATOMS: atom_id res chain seq x y z
N GLN A 1 -5.28 -14.07 16.68
CA GLN A 1 -5.28 -15.55 16.61
C GLN A 1 -5.41 -16.19 18.00
N LYS A 2 -5.69 -15.42 19.07
CA LYS A 2 -5.84 -15.97 20.43
C LYS A 2 -6.91 -17.06 20.51
N ASP A 3 -7.91 -16.98 19.64
CA ASP A 3 -9.08 -17.86 19.64
C ASP A 3 -8.95 -19.09 18.73
N ASP A 4 -7.83 -19.23 18.00
CA ASP A 4 -7.54 -20.39 17.13
C ASP A 4 -6.11 -20.85 17.37
N GLN A 5 -5.93 -21.68 18.40
CA GLN A 5 -4.64 -22.21 18.82
C GLN A 5 -3.96 -23.01 17.71
N ILE A 6 -4.72 -23.80 16.96
CA ILE A 6 -4.20 -24.65 15.87
C ILE A 6 -3.61 -23.77 14.77
N PHE A 7 -4.31 -22.70 14.39
CA PHE A 7 -3.82 -21.75 13.39
C PHE A 7 -2.62 -20.93 13.90
N ALA A 8 -2.63 -20.51 15.17
CA ALA A 8 -1.50 -19.81 15.77
C ALA A 8 -0.22 -20.66 15.78
N ILE A 9 -0.35 -21.96 16.07
CA ILE A 9 0.76 -22.92 16.01
C ILE A 9 1.26 -23.08 14.57
N ALA A 10 0.35 -23.23 13.59
CA ALA A 10 0.72 -23.34 12.18
C ALA A 10 1.52 -22.11 11.70
N LEU A 11 1.08 -20.89 12.04
CA LEU A 11 1.78 -19.65 11.70
C LEU A 11 3.13 -19.52 12.42
N SER A 12 3.21 -19.94 13.68
CA SER A 12 4.48 -19.98 14.42
C SER A 12 5.48 -20.94 13.77
N ASN A 13 5.01 -22.08 13.28
CA ASN A 13 5.84 -23.08 12.60
C ASN A 13 6.24 -22.66 11.18
N ILE A 14 5.44 -21.84 10.48
CA ILE A 14 5.85 -21.16 9.25
C ILE A 14 7.10 -20.32 9.52
N ALA A 15 7.06 -19.47 10.56
CA ALA A 15 8.18 -18.58 10.88
C ALA A 15 9.47 -19.33 11.24
N LYS A 16 9.35 -20.53 11.83
CA LYS A 16 10.48 -21.39 12.22
C LYS A 16 10.94 -22.36 11.13
N GLY A 17 10.23 -22.45 9.99
CA GLY A 17 10.51 -23.44 8.95
C GLY A 17 10.18 -24.89 9.34
N MET A 18 9.33 -25.12 10.36
CA MET A 18 8.99 -26.44 10.90
C MET A 18 7.55 -26.86 10.52
N MET A 19 7.12 -26.57 9.29
CA MET A 19 5.78 -26.93 8.84
C MET A 19 5.62 -28.44 8.66
N THR A 20 4.51 -28.97 9.17
CA THR A 20 4.08 -30.36 8.93
C THR A 20 3.07 -30.38 7.79
N LEU A 21 2.77 -31.56 7.25
CA LEU A 21 1.76 -31.71 6.19
C LEU A 21 0.37 -31.23 6.67
N GLU A 22 0.05 -31.44 7.94
CA GLU A 22 -1.20 -30.97 8.57
C GLU A 22 -1.28 -29.44 8.58
N HIS A 23 -0.20 -28.75 8.94
CA HIS A 23 -0.14 -27.29 8.88
C HIS A 23 -0.34 -26.77 7.44
N ILE A 24 0.26 -27.44 6.45
CA ILE A 24 0.10 -27.07 5.04
C ILE A 24 -1.35 -27.27 4.58
N ASN A 25 -1.97 -28.41 4.93
CA ASN A 25 -3.35 -28.70 4.58
C ASN A 25 -4.33 -27.73 5.26
N LEU A 26 -4.06 -27.34 6.51
CA LEU A 26 -4.83 -26.32 7.22
C LEU A 26 -4.79 -24.97 6.46
N LEU A 27 -3.62 -24.52 6.02
CA LEU A 27 -3.51 -23.27 5.25
C LEU A 27 -4.19 -23.37 3.89
N LYS A 28 -4.02 -24.49 3.19
CA LYS A 28 -4.67 -24.75 1.90
C LYS A 28 -6.20 -24.79 2.00
N SER A 29 -6.75 -25.26 3.12
CA SER A 29 -8.20 -25.26 3.35
C SER A 29 -8.82 -23.86 3.41
N ARG A 30 -7.99 -22.83 3.61
CA ARG A 30 -8.40 -21.41 3.67
C ARG A 30 -8.23 -20.69 2.32
N ILE A 31 -7.76 -21.40 1.29
CA ILE A 31 -7.73 -20.87 -0.07
C ILE A 31 -9.16 -20.87 -0.60
N VAL A 32 -9.63 -19.70 -1.00
CA VAL A 32 -10.95 -19.50 -1.62
C VAL A 32 -10.79 -19.21 -3.11
N SER A 33 -11.83 -19.48 -3.90
CA SER A 33 -11.87 -19.10 -5.31
C SER A 33 -11.93 -17.58 -5.49
N ASN A 34 -11.53 -17.11 -6.67
CA ASN A 34 -11.60 -15.69 -7.02
C ASN A 34 -13.02 -15.11 -6.96
N GLU A 35 -14.03 -15.91 -7.29
CA GLU A 35 -15.45 -15.52 -7.19
C GLU A 35 -15.86 -15.24 -5.74
N ASN A 36 -15.41 -16.07 -4.80
CA ASN A 36 -15.67 -15.88 -3.37
C ASN A 36 -14.86 -14.73 -2.77
N LEU A 37 -13.73 -14.35 -3.39
CA LEU A 37 -12.91 -13.21 -3.00
C LEU A 37 -13.57 -11.85 -3.28
N GLU A 38 -14.47 -11.76 -4.27
CA GLU A 38 -15.21 -10.52 -4.54
C GLU A 38 -16.32 -10.29 -3.52
N ILE A 39 -16.89 -11.39 -2.97
CA ILE A 39 -17.91 -11.35 -1.92
C ILE A 39 -17.35 -10.80 -0.60
N MET A 40 -16.05 -10.99 -0.35
CA MET A 40 -15.36 -10.48 0.86
C MET A 40 -15.01 -8.98 0.75
N GLY A 41 -15.94 -8.15 0.28
CA GLY A 41 -15.70 -6.76 -0.17
C GLY A 41 -14.89 -5.85 0.76
N ASP A 42 -14.86 -6.13 2.07
CA ASP A 42 -14.09 -5.35 3.05
C ASP A 42 -12.71 -5.91 3.42
N ALA A 43 -12.35 -7.09 2.91
CA ALA A 43 -11.06 -7.71 3.22
C ALA A 43 -9.89 -6.89 2.65
N ARG A 44 -8.85 -6.70 3.49
CA ARG A 44 -7.58 -6.12 3.02
C ARG A 44 -6.84 -7.13 2.18
N ARG A 45 -6.42 -6.73 0.98
CA ARG A 45 -5.64 -7.56 0.07
C ARG A 45 -4.15 -7.32 0.29
N LEU A 46 -3.38 -8.41 0.31
CA LEU A 46 -1.93 -8.39 0.39
C LEU A 46 -1.38 -8.87 -0.96
N PHE A 47 -0.44 -8.12 -1.51
CA PHE A 47 0.21 -8.43 -2.77
C PHE A 47 1.72 -8.57 -2.56
N ARG A 48 2.40 -9.21 -3.51
CA ARG A 48 3.85 -9.43 -3.44
C ARG A 48 4.63 -8.15 -3.73
N SER A 49 4.12 -7.27 -4.59
CA SER A 49 4.80 -6.05 -5.03
C SER A 49 3.90 -4.82 -4.97
N ASN A 50 4.52 -3.64 -4.83
CA ASN A 50 3.80 -2.36 -4.86
C ASN A 50 3.11 -2.11 -6.21
N ALA A 51 3.69 -2.57 -7.32
CA ALA A 51 3.06 -2.42 -8.63
C ALA A 51 1.69 -3.15 -8.72
N GLU A 52 1.58 -4.32 -8.09
CA GLU A 52 0.30 -5.04 -7.99
C GLU A 52 -0.69 -4.30 -7.08
N VAL A 53 -0.20 -3.73 -5.96
CA VAL A 53 -1.01 -2.88 -5.08
C VAL A 53 -1.55 -1.68 -5.83
N ASP A 54 -0.70 -0.95 -6.56
CA ASP A 54 -1.05 0.25 -7.31
C ASP A 54 -2.08 -0.06 -8.39
N THR A 55 -1.89 -1.15 -9.12
CA THR A 55 -2.83 -1.63 -10.15
C THR A 55 -4.20 -1.93 -9.53
N TYR A 56 -4.22 -2.68 -8.42
CA TYR A 56 -5.47 -3.02 -7.74
C TYR A 56 -6.17 -1.78 -7.19
N ASN A 57 -5.44 -0.90 -6.49
CA ASN A 57 -5.99 0.31 -5.89
C ASN A 57 -6.53 1.27 -6.94
N THR A 58 -5.81 1.45 -8.06
CA THR A 58 -6.28 2.26 -9.20
C THR A 58 -7.59 1.73 -9.75
N ARG A 59 -7.72 0.42 -9.93
CA ARG A 59 -8.96 -0.23 -10.40
C ARG A 59 -10.11 -0.03 -9.43
N VAL A 60 -9.88 -0.25 -8.13
CA VAL A 60 -10.92 -0.06 -7.09
C VAL A 60 -11.36 1.40 -7.05
N LEU A 61 -10.42 2.34 -7.05
CA LEU A 61 -10.73 3.77 -7.07
C LEU A 61 -11.53 4.15 -8.33
N ALA A 62 -11.16 3.61 -9.49
CA ALA A 62 -11.90 3.84 -10.74
C ALA A 62 -13.35 3.36 -10.66
N SER A 63 -13.62 2.24 -9.96
CA SER A 63 -14.98 1.71 -9.78
C SER A 63 -15.88 2.51 -8.84
N LEU A 64 -15.33 3.43 -8.04
CA LEU A 64 -16.15 4.29 -7.17
C LEU A 64 -16.82 5.38 -8.00
N ASN A 65 -18.15 5.37 -8.04
CA ASN A 65 -18.97 6.40 -8.70
C ASN A 65 -19.30 7.54 -7.74
N THR A 66 -18.27 8.12 -7.13
CA THR A 66 -18.38 9.21 -6.17
C THR A 66 -17.53 10.40 -6.61
N GLU A 67 -17.78 11.55 -6.00
CA GLU A 67 -17.00 12.78 -6.21
C GLU A 67 -15.51 12.51 -5.96
N GLY A 68 -14.68 13.04 -6.86
CA GLY A 68 -13.24 12.87 -6.82
C GLY A 68 -12.50 14.19 -6.78
N ALA A 69 -11.28 14.14 -6.28
CA ALA A 69 -10.33 15.24 -6.28
C ALA A 69 -8.94 14.74 -6.66
N ILE A 70 -8.13 15.62 -7.25
CA ILE A 70 -6.74 15.34 -7.56
C ILE A 70 -5.88 16.30 -6.74
N ALA A 71 -4.97 15.74 -5.94
CA ALA A 71 -3.94 16.50 -5.25
C ALA A 71 -2.61 16.29 -5.97
N ASN A 72 -2.02 17.38 -6.47
CA ASN A 72 -0.68 17.36 -7.07
C ASN A 72 0.34 17.88 -6.06
N ALA A 73 1.53 17.29 -6.03
CA ALA A 73 2.64 17.76 -5.20
C ALA A 73 3.11 19.15 -5.65
N TYR A 74 3.54 19.95 -4.68
CA TYR A 74 4.14 21.26 -4.90
C TYR A 74 5.62 21.21 -4.51
N ASP A 75 6.47 20.93 -5.49
CA ASP A 75 7.91 20.77 -5.29
C ASP A 75 8.66 22.05 -5.67
N PHE A 76 9.66 22.43 -4.87
CA PHE A 76 10.54 23.56 -5.14
C PHE A 76 12.00 23.26 -4.76
N CYS A 77 12.93 23.93 -5.42
CA CYS A 77 14.37 23.75 -5.21
C CYS A 77 14.98 25.03 -4.64
N ILE A 78 15.65 24.92 -3.48
CA ILE A 78 16.40 25.99 -2.82
C ILE A 78 17.91 25.76 -3.04
N GLY A 79 18.65 26.83 -3.34
CA GLY A 79 20.12 26.80 -3.39
C GLY A 79 20.70 27.65 -4.51
N ASP A 80 21.97 28.05 -4.41
CA ASP A 80 22.63 28.90 -5.39
C ASP A 80 22.93 28.12 -6.68
N GLY A 81 22.30 28.54 -7.78
CA GLY A 81 22.42 27.85 -9.06
C GLY A 81 21.59 28.52 -10.15
N LEU A 82 21.95 28.25 -11.42
CA LEU A 82 21.22 28.74 -12.57
C LEU A 82 19.79 28.17 -12.59
N ALA A 83 18.83 28.98 -13.04
CA ALA A 83 17.42 28.58 -13.14
C ALA A 83 17.24 27.29 -13.96
N SER A 84 18.01 27.12 -15.04
CA SER A 84 17.99 25.92 -15.88
C SER A 84 18.42 24.63 -15.15
N ILE A 85 19.36 24.74 -14.20
CA ILE A 85 19.80 23.61 -13.38
C ILE A 85 18.69 23.24 -12.39
N ARG A 86 18.09 24.24 -11.73
CA ARG A 86 16.98 24.04 -10.80
C ARG A 86 15.78 23.37 -11.49
N GLU A 87 15.43 23.81 -12.69
CA GLU A 87 14.35 23.19 -13.49
C GLU A 87 14.69 21.75 -13.87
N LYS A 88 15.93 21.47 -14.28
CA LYS A 88 16.38 20.11 -14.59
C LYS A 88 16.27 19.19 -13.37
N VAL A 89 16.65 19.66 -12.19
CA VAL A 89 16.51 18.89 -10.94
C VAL A 89 15.04 18.61 -10.64
N LEU A 90 14.17 19.62 -10.68
CA LEU A 90 12.74 19.44 -10.43
C LEU A 90 12.08 18.47 -11.42
N ASN A 91 12.45 18.53 -12.70
CA ASN A 91 11.93 17.60 -13.69
C ASN A 91 12.43 16.16 -13.49
N ASN A 92 13.65 15.97 -12.98
CA ASN A 92 14.14 14.65 -12.62
C ASN A 92 13.38 14.06 -11.42
N VAL A 93 13.09 14.87 -10.40
CA VAL A 93 12.36 14.44 -9.19
C VAL A 93 10.96 13.90 -9.53
N LYS A 94 10.27 14.50 -10.51
CA LYS A 94 8.95 14.03 -10.98
C LYS A 94 8.94 12.59 -11.51
N ASN A 95 10.10 12.07 -11.92
CA ASN A 95 10.23 10.71 -12.46
C ASN A 95 10.69 9.68 -11.41
N LEU A 96 10.96 10.12 -10.17
CA LEU A 96 11.32 9.21 -9.08
C LEU A 96 10.12 8.37 -8.66
N LYS A 97 10.39 7.15 -8.21
CA LYS A 97 9.36 6.30 -7.60
C LYS A 97 8.98 6.88 -6.25
N THR A 98 7.75 6.65 -5.82
CA THR A 98 7.25 7.07 -4.49
C THR A 98 8.13 6.58 -3.34
N THR A 99 8.77 5.42 -3.49
CA THR A 99 9.72 4.88 -2.50
C THR A 99 11.01 5.68 -2.37
N GLU A 100 11.36 6.45 -3.40
CA GLU A 100 12.54 7.33 -3.46
C GLU A 100 12.21 8.75 -2.96
N THR A 101 10.93 9.04 -2.70
CA THR A 101 10.42 10.34 -2.26
C THR A 101 9.79 10.26 -0.86
N TYR A 102 10.31 9.41 0.02
CA TYR A 102 9.78 9.19 1.39
C TYR A 102 8.29 8.81 1.44
N GLY A 103 7.78 8.15 0.40
CA GLY A 103 6.38 7.78 0.34
C GLY A 103 5.46 8.91 -0.13
N LEU A 104 6.01 10.02 -0.66
CA LEU A 104 5.24 11.17 -1.14
C LEU A 104 5.08 11.10 -2.67
N PRO A 105 3.88 10.75 -3.17
CA PRO A 105 3.64 10.67 -4.61
C PRO A 105 3.47 12.07 -5.23
N LEU A 106 3.86 12.20 -6.50
CA LEU A 106 3.67 13.42 -7.30
C LEU A 106 2.18 13.79 -7.48
N LYS A 107 1.32 12.77 -7.52
CA LYS A 107 -0.13 12.92 -7.73
C LYS A 107 -0.88 11.90 -6.88
N ILE A 108 -1.95 12.34 -6.24
CA ILE A 108 -2.90 11.47 -5.52
C ILE A 108 -4.29 11.70 -6.10
N ASP A 109 -4.90 10.61 -6.58
CA ASP A 109 -6.31 10.58 -6.94
C ASP A 109 -7.14 10.18 -5.71
N LEU A 110 -8.13 10.98 -5.36
CA LEU A 110 -8.99 10.80 -4.18
C LEU A 110 -10.44 10.70 -4.63
N LYS A 111 -11.23 9.90 -3.91
CA LYS A 111 -12.69 9.83 -4.07
C LYS A 111 -13.39 9.66 -2.73
N VAL A 112 -14.59 10.21 -2.60
CA VAL A 112 -15.41 10.04 -1.39
C VAL A 112 -15.68 8.55 -1.15
N GLY A 113 -15.41 8.08 0.07
CA GLY A 113 -15.56 6.67 0.48
C GLY A 113 -14.34 5.78 0.17
N ALA A 114 -13.31 6.29 -0.52
CA ALA A 114 -12.08 5.53 -0.73
C ALA A 114 -11.31 5.34 0.58
N LYS A 115 -10.82 4.11 0.83
CA LYS A 115 -9.93 3.81 1.96
C LYS A 115 -8.54 4.37 1.67
N TYR A 116 -7.91 4.99 2.67
CA TYR A 116 -6.56 5.53 2.57
C TYR A 116 -5.71 5.13 3.79
N MET A 117 -4.41 5.34 3.68
CA MET A 117 -3.45 5.13 4.76
C MET A 117 -2.59 6.39 4.88
N MET A 118 -2.39 6.87 6.11
CA MET A 118 -1.38 7.90 6.39
C MET A 118 0.01 7.27 6.35
N THR A 119 0.92 7.91 5.62
CA THR A 119 2.31 7.46 5.45
C THR A 119 3.29 8.24 6.33
N VAL A 120 2.83 9.30 6.98
CA VAL A 120 3.63 10.18 7.85
C VAL A 120 2.95 10.34 9.21
N ASN A 121 3.77 10.53 10.24
CA ASN A 121 3.29 10.91 11.57
C ASN A 121 2.86 12.38 11.52
N ILE A 122 1.68 12.71 12.06
CA ILE A 122 1.16 14.09 12.09
C ILE A 122 1.43 14.72 13.45
N ASP A 123 1.06 14.02 14.51
CA ASP A 123 1.29 14.46 15.89
C ASP A 123 1.63 13.22 16.73
N THR A 124 2.77 13.28 17.41
CA THR A 124 3.26 12.23 18.30
C THR A 124 3.44 12.88 19.66
N GLU A 125 2.48 12.67 20.57
CA GLU A 125 2.45 13.29 21.90
C GLU A 125 3.75 13.08 22.70
N ASP A 126 4.49 11.99 22.44
CA ASP A 126 5.71 11.62 23.16
C ASP A 126 7.02 12.01 22.45
N GLY A 127 6.95 12.70 21.29
CA GLY A 127 8.11 12.83 20.40
C GLY A 127 8.46 11.51 19.70
N LEU A 128 9.28 11.58 18.64
CA LEU A 128 9.75 10.39 17.91
C LEU A 128 10.64 9.47 18.76
#